data_AF-A0A354XLE4-F1
#
_entry.id   AF-A0A354XLE4-F1
#
_cell.length_a   1.000
_cell.length_b   1.000
_cell.length_c   1.000
_cell.angle_alpha   90.00
_cell.angle_beta   90.00
_cell.angle_gamma   90.00
#
_symmetry.space_group_name_H-M   'P 1'
#
loop_
_entity.id
_entity.type
_entity.pdbx_description
1 polymer ?
#
loop_
_entity_poly.entity_id
_entity_poly.type
_entity_poly.pdbx_seq_one_letter_code
_entity_poly.pdbx_strand_id
1 'polypeptide(L)' 'MFNAQYFRTFITLVETGSFTRTARRLEMTQPGVSQHIRKLESYLGKT' A
#
# COMPACT_ATOMS: atom_id res chain seq x y z
N MET A 1 -11.85 -5.46 5.89
CA MET A 1 -12.25 -4.29 6.70
C MET A 1 -11.80 -3.03 5.96
N PHE A 2 -12.68 -2.05 5.82
CA PHE A 2 -12.35 -0.78 5.16
C PHE A 2 -11.31 0.01 5.99
N ASN A 3 -10.22 0.42 5.37
CA ASN A 3 -9.20 1.27 5.99
C ASN A 3 -8.61 2.24 4.94
N ALA A 4 -8.86 3.53 5.12
CA ALA A 4 -8.40 4.59 4.21
C ALA A 4 -6.87 4.61 4.04
N GLN A 5 -6.11 4.12 5.02
CA GLN A 5 -4.67 4.06 4.96
C GLN A 5 -4.15 3.10 3.87
N TYR A 6 -4.89 2.02 3.56
CA TYR A 6 -4.49 1.10 2.49
C TYR A 6 -4.65 1.75 1.11
N PHE A 7 -5.71 2.54 0.91
CA PHE A 7 -5.90 3.33 -0.31
C PHE A 7 -4.84 4.41 -0.46
N ARG A 8 -4.49 5.14 0.62
CA ARG A 8 -3.38 6.10 0.61
C ARG A 8 -2.07 5.43 0.21
N THR A 9 -1.79 4.25 0.75
CA THR A 9 -0.60 3.46 0.37
C THR A 9 -0.63 3.07 -1.11
N PHE A 10 -1.77 2.59 -1.62
CA PHE A 10 -1.93 2.23 -3.03
C PHE A 10 -1.74 3.42 -3.97
N ILE A 11 -2.38 4.56 -3.69
CA ILE A 11 -2.22 5.79 -4.50
C ILE A 11 -0.74 6.21 -4.53
N THR A 12 -0.08 6.24 -3.37
CA THR A 12 1.35 6.58 -3.29
C THR A 12 2.23 5.58 -4.02
N LEU A 13 1.87 4.29 -4.00
CA LEU A 13 2.57 3.25 -4.74
C LEU A 13 2.45 3.46 -6.25
N VAL A 14 1.26 3.81 -6.75
CA VAL A 14 1.04 4.14 -8.16
C VAL A 14 1.85 5.39 -8.56
N GLU A 15 1.82 6.45 -7.76
CA GLU A 15 2.59 7.67 -8.01
C GLU A 15 4.10 7.43 -8.06
N THR A 16 4.63 6.63 -7.13
CA THR A 16 6.08 6.42 -7.03
C THR A 16 6.57 5.28 -7.91
N GLY A 17 5.72 4.35 -8.32
CA GLY A 17 6.06 3.15 -9.10
C GLY A 17 7.06 2.21 -8.40
N SER A 18 7.27 2.32 -7.09
CA SER A 18 8.26 1.51 -6.37
C SER A 18 7.88 1.34 -4.91
N PHE A 19 7.82 0.09 -4.45
CA PHE A 19 7.56 -0.25 -3.05
C PHE A 19 8.59 0.38 -2.09
N THR A 20 9.87 0.41 -2.46
CA THR A 20 10.92 1.03 -1.64
C THR A 20 10.78 2.55 -1.57
N ARG A 21 10.46 3.23 -2.68
CA ARG A 21 10.21 4.69 -2.67
C ARG A 21 8.92 5.03 -1.91
N THR A 22 7.88 4.21 -2.04
CA THR A 22 6.63 4.35 -1.30
C THR A 22 6.88 4.27 0.21
N ALA A 23 7.62 3.26 0.65
CA ALA A 23 7.98 3.05 2.05
C ALA A 23 8.69 4.28 2.63
N ARG A 24 9.69 4.81 1.92
CA ARG A 24 10.38 6.05 2.31
C ARG A 24 9.42 7.25 2.38
N ARG A 25 8.56 7.43 1.38
CA ARG A 25 7.61 8.57 1.31
C ARG A 25 6.51 8.51 2.37
N LEU A 26 6.16 7.32 2.84
CA LEU A 26 5.14 7.10 3.86
C LEU A 26 5.72 6.85 5.26
N GLU A 27 7.04 7.00 5.42
CA GLU A 27 7.74 6.76 6.69
C GLU A 27 7.42 5.40 7.31
N MET A 28 7.37 4.37 6.46
CA MET A 28 7.08 2.99 6.86
C MET A 28 8.04 2.00 6.21
N THR A 29 7.96 0.73 6.60
CA THR A 29 8.80 -0.32 6.00
C THR A 29 8.23 -0.81 4.68
N GLN A 30 9.10 -1.28 3.78
CA GLN A 30 8.67 -1.87 2.50
C GLN A 30 7.72 -3.09 2.71
N PRO A 31 7.98 -4.01 3.66
CA PRO A 31 7.01 -5.07 3.99
C PRO A 31 5.66 -4.53 4.48
N GLY A 32 5.65 -3.40 5.20
CA GLY A 32 4.42 -2.73 5.60
C GLY A 32 3.60 -2.23 4.40
N VAL A 33 4.26 -1.69 3.38
CA VAL A 33 3.61 -1.32 2.10
C VAL A 33 2.99 -2.56 1.46
N SER A 34 3.75 -3.65 1.30
CA SER A 34 3.22 -4.90 0.75
C SER A 34 2.04 -5.45 1.56
N GLN A 35 2.07 -5.34 2.89
CA GLN A 35 0.96 -5.76 3.73
C GLN A 35 -0.29 -4.92 3.49
N HIS A 36 -0.16 -3.60 3.35
CA HIS A 36 -1.29 -2.71 3.04
C HIS A 36 -1.93 -3.07 1.69
N ILE A 37 -1.11 -3.35 0.67
CA ILE A 37 -1.63 -3.75 -0.65
C ILE A 37 -2.38 -5.08 -0.57
N ARG A 38 -1.82 -6.11 0.07
CA ARG A 38 -2.51 -7.40 0.24
C ARG A 38 -3.83 -7.27 1.00
N LYS A 39 -3.88 -6.42 2.02
CA LYS A 39 -5.11 -6.16 2.77
C LYS A 39 -6.15 -5.42 1.91
N LEU A 40 -5.72 -4.53 1.02
CA LEU A 40 -6.60 -3.86 0.07
C LEU A 40 -7.15 -4.83 -0.99
N GLU A 41 -6.28 -5.64 -1.59
CA GLU A 41 -6.64 -6.69 -2.56
C GLU A 41 -7.66 -7.66 -1.95
N SER A 42 -7.39 -8.16 -0.74
CA SER A 42 -8.30 -9.03 0.00
C SER A 42 -9.65 -8.35 0.29
N TYR A 43 -9.66 -7.07 0.65
CA TYR A 43 -10.90 -6.32 0.86
C TYR A 43 -11.74 -6.18 -0.43
N LEU A 44 -11.08 -6.07 -1.59
CA LEU A 44 -11.74 -5.94 -2.89
C LEU A 44 -12.02 -7.28 -3.58
N GLY A 45 -11.62 -8.41 -2.98
CA GLY A 45 -11.74 -9.73 -3.59
C GLY A 45 -10.88 -9.88 -4.85
N LYS A 46 -9.69 -9.27 -4.87
CA LYS A 46 -8.72 -9.31 -5.98
C LYS A 46 -7.43 -9.97 -5.54
N THR A 47 -6.67 -10.48 -6.51
CA THR A 47 -5.32 -11.07 -6.37
C THR A 47 -4.47 -10.65 -7.54
#